data_AF-A0A2S1QZJ6-F1
#
_entry.id   AF-A0A2S1QZJ6-F1
#
_cell.length_a   1.000
_cell.length_b   1.000
_cell.length_c   1.000
_cell.angle_alpha   90.00
_cell.angle_beta   90.00
_cell.angle_gamma   90.00
#
_symmetry.space_group_name_H-M   'P 1'
#
loop_
_entity.id
_entity.type
_entity.pdbx_description
1 polymer ?
#
loop_
_entity_poly.entity_id
_entity_poly.type
_entity_poly.pdbx_seq_one_letter_code
_entity_poly.pdbx_strand_id
1 'polypeptide(L)' 'MGMNKNTILGWATFIMILMGLLLIGLGVYRYADVAGWGFSAVGIGFFAIAWVFSALKGRV' A
#
# COMPACT_ATOMS: atom_id res chain seq x y z
N MET A 1 -18.62 -17.57 -8.07
CA MET A 1 -18.55 -16.33 -8.88
C MET A 1 -17.12 -15.82 -8.84
N GLY A 2 -16.39 -15.92 -9.95
CA GLY A 2 -14.99 -15.50 -10.02
C GLY A 2 -14.87 -13.99 -9.93
N MET A 3 -13.90 -13.50 -9.16
CA MET A 3 -13.72 -12.07 -8.91
C MET A 3 -13.30 -11.37 -10.21
N ASN A 4 -14.00 -10.29 -10.58
CA ASN A 4 -13.73 -9.55 -11.81
C ASN A 4 -12.37 -8.84 -11.70
N LYS A 5 -11.64 -8.67 -12.81
CA LYS A 5 -10.28 -8.07 -12.79
C LYS A 5 -10.24 -6.71 -12.10
N ASN A 6 -11.28 -5.91 -12.33
CA ASN A 6 -11.44 -4.60 -11.71
C ASN A 6 -11.65 -4.66 -10.19
N THR A 7 -12.35 -5.70 -9.73
CA THR A 7 -12.56 -5.98 -8.30
C THR A 7 -11.26 -6.43 -7.64
N ILE A 8 -10.45 -7.25 -8.33
CA ILE A 8 -9.11 -7.66 -7.87
C ILE A 8 -8.20 -6.44 -7.71
N LEU A 9 -8.16 -5.55 -8.70
CA LEU A 9 -7.36 -4.31 -8.62
C LEU A 9 -7.84 -3.40 -7.48
N GLY A 10 -9.15 -3.32 -7.24
CA GLY A 10 -9.72 -2.60 -6.11
C GLY A 10 -9.25 -3.16 -4.76
N TRP A 11 -9.33 -4.48 -4.56
CA TRP A 11 -8.85 -5.13 -3.34
C TRP A 11 -7.34 -5.03 -3.18
N ALA A 12 -6.56 -5.15 -4.26
CA ALA A 12 -5.11 -4.98 -4.22
C ALA A 12 -4.71 -3.56 -3.78
N THR A 13 -5.40 -2.55 -4.31
CA THR A 13 -5.20 -1.15 -3.90
C THR A 13 -5.51 -0.97 -2.42
N PHE A 14 -6.62 -1.52 -1.94
CA PHE A 14 -7.03 -1.42 -0.54
C PHE A 14 -6.01 -2.08 0.41
N ILE A 15 -5.56 -3.30 0.10
CA ILE A 15 -4.59 -4.03 0.91
C ILE A 15 -3.24 -3.30 0.95
N MET A 16 -2.78 -2.72 -0.16
CA MET A 16 -1.51 -1.97 -0.15
C MET A 16 -1.58 -0.68 0.65
N ILE A 17 -2.70 0.05 0.62
CA ILE A 17 -2.90 1.22 1.48
C ILE A 17 -2.85 0.80 2.95
N LEU A 18 -3.53 -0.30 3.31
CA LEU A 18 -3.52 -0.86 4.66
C LEU A 18 -2.09 -1.22 5.11
N MET A 19 -1.32 -1.92 4.26
CA MET A 19 0.08 -2.28 4.55
C MET A 19 0.99 -1.06 4.69
N GLY A 20 0.82 -0.05 3.82
CA GLY A 20 1.57 1.21 3.91
C GLY A 20 1.35 1.92 5.24
N LEU A 21 0.11 2.00 5.72
CA LEU A 21 -0.23 2.56 7.02
C LEU A 21 0.36 1.76 8.18
N LEU A 22 0.34 0.43 8.13
CA LEU A 22 0.93 -0.41 9.17
C LEU A 22 2.45 -0.24 9.25
N LEU A 23 3.13 -0.19 8.11
CA LEU A 23 4.59 -0.01 8.08
C LEU A 23 5.01 1.37 8.56
N ILE A 24 4.29 2.43 8.16
CA ILE A 24 4.52 3.78 8.69
C ILE A 24 4.24 3.81 10.20
N GLY A 25 3.14 3.21 10.65
CA GLY A 25 2.79 3.11 12.08
C GLY A 25 3.86 2.39 12.90
N LEU A 26 4.43 1.29 12.38
CA LEU A 26 5.55 0.58 13.01
C LEU A 26 6.84 1.41 13.03
N GLY A 27 7.12 2.13 11.94
CA GLY A 27 8.26 3.05 11.85
C GLY A 27 8.19 4.19 12.86
N VAL A 28 7.00 4.75 13.07
CA VAL A 28 6.76 5.86 14.03
C VAL A 28 6.73 5.38 15.48
N TYR A 29 6.10 4.24 15.78
CA TYR A 29 5.88 3.81 17.16
C TYR A 29 6.99 2.93 17.75
N ARG A 30 7.63 2.06 16.95
CA ARG A 30 8.52 1.00 17.47
C ARG A 30 9.98 1.13 17.02
N TYR A 31 10.25 1.80 15.90
CA TYR A 31 11.59 1.84 15.30
C TYR A 31 12.11 3.25 14.99
N ALA A 32 11.60 4.27 15.67
CA ALA A 32 11.92 5.68 15.41
C ALA A 32 13.44 5.96 15.31
N ASP A 33 14.25 5.31 16.16
CA ASP A 33 15.70 5.57 16.24
C ASP A 33 16.57 4.79 15.23
N VAL A 34 16.11 3.66 14.68
CA VAL A 34 16.97 2.76 13.88
C VAL A 34 16.43 2.49 12.47
N ALA A 35 15.11 2.41 12.30
CA ALA A 35 14.50 2.03 11.02
C ALA A 35 13.28 2.86 10.63
N GLY A 36 12.95 3.92 11.38
CA GLY A 36 11.78 4.78 11.15
C GLY A 36 11.73 5.36 9.74
N TRP A 37 12.87 5.85 9.24
CA TRP A 37 12.98 6.38 7.87
C TRP A 37 12.83 5.29 6.79
N GLY A 38 13.38 4.09 7.02
CA GLY A 38 13.28 2.97 6.09
C GLY A 38 11.85 2.43 6.00
N PHE A 39 11.19 2.19 7.13
CA PHE A 39 9.80 1.75 7.17
C PHE A 39 8.83 2.80 6.61
N SER A 40 9.09 4.08 6.87
CA SER A 40 8.28 5.17 6.31
C SER A 40 8.45 5.26 4.79
N ALA A 41 9.67 5.15 4.27
CA ALA A 41 9.94 5.17 2.83
C ALA A 41 9.26 3.99 2.11
N VAL A 42 9.33 2.79 2.69
CA VAL A 42 8.64 1.60 2.15
C VAL A 42 7.12 1.79 2.18
N GLY A 43 6.56 2.32 3.27
CA GLY A 43 5.13 2.60 3.36
C GLY A 43 4.63 3.63 2.33
N ILE A 44 5.43 4.66 2.04
CA ILE A 44 5.17 5.60 0.94
C ILE A 44 5.26 4.89 -0.42
N GLY A 45 6.19 3.97 -0.59
CA GLY A 45 6.29 3.10 -1.77
C GLY A 45 5.02 2.29 -2.02
N PHE A 46 4.40 1.73 -0.98
CA PHE A 46 3.11 1.04 -1.10
C PHE A 46 1.98 1.97 -1.58
N PHE A 47 1.97 3.24 -1.16
CA PHE A 47 1.01 4.21 -1.69
C PHE A 47 1.24 4.53 -3.17
N ALA A 48 2.49 4.59 -3.63
CA ALA A 48 2.80 4.78 -5.05
C ALA A 48 2.26 3.62 -5.90
N ILE A 49 2.42 2.37 -5.46
CA ILE A 49 1.87 1.20 -6.17
C ILE A 49 0.33 1.19 -6.09
N ALA A 50 -0.25 1.60 -4.95
CA ALA A 50 -1.70 1.71 -4.80
C ALA A 50 -2.29 2.73 -5.78
N TRP A 51 -1.60 3.86 -6.00
CA TRP A 51 -1.98 4.82 -7.02
C TRP A 51 -1.97 4.22 -8.42
N VAL A 52 -0.93 3.45 -8.78
CA VAL A 52 -0.85 2.76 -10.08
C VAL A 52 -2.03 1.79 -10.27
N PHE A 53 -2.33 0.96 -9.28
CA PHE A 53 -3.44 0.00 -9.40
C PHE A 53 -4.81 0.70 -9.46
N SER A 54 -4.98 1.79 -8.71
CA SER A 54 -6.17 2.63 -8.81
C SER A 54 -6.30 3.27 -10.20
N ALA A 55 -5.19 3.70 -10.81
CA ALA A 55 -5.17 4.30 -12.14
C ALA A 55 -5.37 3.27 -13.28
N LEU A 56 -4.95 2.02 -13.08
CA LEU A 56 -5.17 0.92 -14.02
C LEU A 56 -6.59 0.35 -13.94
N LYS A 57 -7.26 0.50 -12.79
CA LYS A 57 -8.65 0.06 -12.60
C LYS A 57 -9.56 0.72 -13.65
N GLY A 58 -10.17 -0.10 -14.50
CA GLY A 58 -11.08 0.30 -15.57
C GLY A 58 -10.41 0.49 -16.92
N ARG A 59 -9.09 0.30 -17.00
CA ARG A 59 -8.28 0.41 -18.23
C ARG A 59 -7.69 -0.93 -18.71
N VAL A 60 -7.78 -1.99 -17.89
CA VAL A 60 -7.32 -3.36 -18.13
C VAL A 60 -8.35 -4.38 -17.66
#